data_AF-A0AAU9IYH9-F1
#
_entry.id   AF-A0AAU9IYH9-F1
#
_cell.length_a   1.000
_cell.length_b   1.000
_cell.length_c   1.000
_cell.angle_alpha   90.00
_cell.angle_beta   90.00
_cell.angle_gamma   90.00
#
_symmetry.space_group_name_H-M   'P 1'
#
loop_
_entity.id
_entity.type
_entity.pdbx_description
1 polymer ?
#
loop_
_entity_poly.entity_id
_entity_poly.type
_entity_poly.pdbx_seq_one_letter_code
_entity_poly.pdbx_strand_id
1 'polypeptide(L)'
;MVKKRFIAFIGNLPFDLTENDLKEFFSPIEDIQIRMRHNKEGKFRGFAFAECTNNDQFQKLLRMHHLELKGRKVNIEMSAGGGGKSEARKQKIKKVNEKITKFRKTIFKGSSEHKKKKEAAEDSNE
;
A
#
# COMPACT_ATOMS: atom_id res chain seq x y z
N MET A 1 16.24 -13.63 17.93
CA MET A 1 16.17 -12.99 16.59
C MET A 1 15.04 -11.98 16.57
N VAL A 2 15.31 -10.73 16.18
CA VAL A 2 14.25 -9.73 15.97
C VAL A 2 13.58 -10.04 14.63
N LYS A 3 12.30 -10.45 14.64
CA LYS A 3 11.53 -10.62 13.39
C LYS A 3 11.43 -9.26 12.69
N LYS A 4 11.93 -9.18 11.46
CA LYS A 4 11.80 -8.00 10.60
C LYS A 4 10.33 -7.80 10.27
N ARG A 5 9.80 -6.61 10.55
CA ARG A 5 8.41 -6.24 10.28
C ARG A 5 8.39 -5.27 9.10
N PHE A 6 7.51 -5.53 8.14
CA PHE A 6 7.26 -4.62 7.03
C PHE A 6 5.96 -3.88 7.31
N ILE A 7 6.03 -2.56 7.42
CA ILE A 7 4.87 -1.74 7.78
C ILE A 7 4.56 -0.83 6.60
N ALA A 8 3.29 -0.81 6.18
CA ALA A 8 2.76 0.15 5.22
C ALA A 8 1.82 1.13 5.92
N PHE A 9 1.86 2.38 5.48
CA PHE A 9 0.82 3.37 5.70
C PHE A 9 -0.22 3.23 4.59
N ILE A 10 -1.50 3.21 4.97
CA ILE A 10 -2.64 3.15 4.06
C ILE A 10 -3.48 4.40 4.32
N GLY A 11 -3.54 5.32 3.37
CA GLY A 11 -4.24 6.60 3.48
C GLY A 11 -5.27 6.84 2.39
N ASN A 12 -5.93 8.00 2.45
CA ASN A 12 -7.07 8.37 1.61
C ASN A 12 -8.25 7.38 1.71
N LEU A 13 -8.41 6.75 2.87
CA LEU A 13 -9.50 5.82 3.11
C LEU A 13 -10.81 6.59 3.39
N PRO A 14 -11.97 6.07 2.94
CA PRO A 14 -13.27 6.60 3.33
C PRO A 14 -13.43 6.65 4.87
N PHE A 15 -14.17 7.64 5.38
CA PHE A 15 -14.37 7.80 6.82
C PHE A 15 -15.38 6.80 7.40
N ASP A 16 -16.30 6.32 6.57
CA ASP A 16 -17.29 5.28 6.83
C ASP A 16 -16.74 3.86 6.61
N LEU A 17 -15.44 3.73 6.33
CA LEU A 17 -14.81 2.44 6.10
C LEU A 17 -14.78 1.60 7.38
N THR A 18 -15.15 0.33 7.26
CA THR A 18 -15.14 -0.65 8.34
C THR A 18 -13.89 -1.53 8.27
N GLU A 19 -13.62 -2.26 9.36
CA GLU A 19 -12.54 -3.24 9.37
C GLU A 19 -12.80 -4.39 8.37
N ASN A 20 -14.07 -4.77 8.16
CA ASN A 20 -14.43 -5.81 7.21
C ASN A 20 -14.14 -5.40 5.77
N ASP A 21 -14.44 -4.14 5.39
CA ASP A 21 -14.10 -3.61 4.07
C ASP A 21 -12.59 -3.70 3.78
N LEU A 22 -11.76 -3.40 4.79
CA LEU A 22 -10.30 -3.50 4.66
C LEU A 22 -9.84 -4.96 4.55
N LYS A 23 -10.44 -5.87 5.31
CA LYS A 23 -10.14 -7.31 5.23
C LYS A 23 -10.47 -7.86 3.85
N GLU A 24 -11.62 -7.50 3.29
CA GLU A 24 -12.02 -7.90 1.94
C GLU A 24 -11.08 -7.31 0.89
N PHE A 25 -10.81 -6.00 0.97
CA PHE A 25 -9.91 -5.32 0.04
C PHE A 25 -8.49 -5.92 0.04
N PHE A 26 -7.98 -6.33 1.20
CA PHE A 26 -6.65 -6.95 1.32
C PHE A 26 -6.67 -8.49 1.38
N SER A 27 -7.80 -9.13 1.08
CA SER A 27 -7.95 -10.59 1.13
C SER A 27 -6.93 -11.40 0.32
N PRO A 28 -6.37 -10.92 -0.81
CA PRO A 28 -5.31 -11.66 -1.54
C PRO A 28 -3.96 -11.70 -0.82
N ILE A 29 -3.82 -11.00 0.31
CA ILE A 29 -2.60 -10.88 1.09
C ILE A 29 -2.77 -11.67 2.39
N GLU A 30 -2.02 -12.74 2.52
CA GLU A 30 -2.02 -13.58 3.71
C GLU A 30 -1.20 -12.93 4.83
N ASP A 31 -1.54 -13.27 6.08
CA ASP A 31 -0.83 -12.83 7.29
C ASP A 31 -0.63 -11.31 7.42
N ILE A 32 -1.62 -10.54 6.96
CA ILE A 32 -1.66 -9.08 7.11
C ILE A 32 -2.35 -8.66 8.40
N GLN A 33 -1.69 -7.84 9.21
CA GLN A 33 -2.29 -7.21 10.40
C GLN A 33 -2.60 -5.75 10.11
N ILE A 34 -3.88 -5.38 10.16
CA ILE A 34 -4.35 -4.02 9.88
C ILE A 34 -4.70 -3.31 11.19
N ARG A 35 -4.19 -2.08 11.35
CA ARG A 35 -4.42 -1.22 12.51
C ARG A 35 -5.02 0.11 12.05
N MET A 36 -6.34 0.21 12.14
CA MET A 36 -7.07 1.47 11.90
C MET A 36 -6.78 2.49 13.00
N ARG A 37 -6.62 3.76 12.62
CA ARG A 37 -6.37 4.83 13.58
C ARG A 37 -7.62 5.67 13.76
N HIS A 38 -8.04 5.78 15.01
CA HIS A 38 -9.17 6.59 15.43
C HIS A 38 -8.68 7.87 16.14
N ASN A 39 -9.51 8.90 16.17
CA ASN A 39 -9.27 10.10 16.97
C ASN A 39 -9.66 9.85 18.45
N LYS A 40 -9.57 10.87 19.30
CA LYS A 40 -9.96 10.77 20.71
C LYS A 40 -11.46 10.51 20.92
N GLU A 41 -12.28 10.88 19.94
CA GLU A 41 -13.74 10.67 19.93
C GLU A 41 -14.13 9.29 19.37
N GLY A 42 -13.17 8.42 19.03
CA GLY A 42 -13.42 7.12 18.43
C GLY A 42 -13.74 7.14 16.93
N LYS A 43 -13.76 8.30 16.28
CA LYS A 43 -14.00 8.42 14.83
C LYS A 43 -12.77 8.00 14.03
N PHE A 44 -12.99 7.27 12.93
CA PHE A 44 -11.91 6.85 12.04
C PHE A 44 -11.24 8.06 11.38
N ARG A 45 -9.91 8.03 11.27
CA ARG A 45 -9.12 9.15 10.74
C ARG A 45 -8.87 9.09 9.23
N GLY A 46 -9.43 8.11 8.53
CA GLY A 46 -9.19 7.93 7.09
C GLY A 46 -7.82 7.34 6.75
N PHE A 47 -7.17 6.67 7.71
CA PHE A 47 -5.92 5.95 7.48
C PHE A 47 -5.71 4.78 8.44
N ALA A 48 -4.95 3.79 7.96
CA ALA A 48 -4.57 2.59 8.71
C ALA A 48 -3.08 2.29 8.51
N PHE A 49 -2.55 1.39 9.33
CA PHE A 49 -1.27 0.76 9.09
C PHE A 49 -1.47 -0.72 8.84
N ALA A 50 -0.78 -1.28 7.86
CA ALA A 50 -0.71 -2.71 7.63
C ALA A 50 0.69 -3.22 7.97
N GLU A 51 0.77 -4.32 8.70
CA GLU A 51 2.00 -5.00 9.06
C GLU A 51 2.03 -6.39 8.43
N CYS A 52 3.13 -6.70 7.74
CA CYS A 52 3.41 -8.01 7.16
C CYS A 52 4.73 -8.53 7.71
N THR A 53 4.85 -9.85 7.84
CA THR A 53 6.08 -10.54 8.25
C THR A 53 6.93 -10.97 7.06
N ASN A 54 6.33 -11.07 5.87
CA ASN A 54 6.98 -11.51 4.63
C ASN A 54 7.16 -10.33 3.65
N ASN A 55 8.31 -10.28 2.97
CA ASN A 55 8.59 -9.30 1.93
C ASN A 55 7.65 -9.44 0.73
N ASP A 56 7.28 -10.66 0.34
CA ASP A 56 6.43 -10.89 -0.84
C ASP A 56 5.03 -10.34 -0.62
N GLN A 57 4.46 -10.58 0.57
CA GLN A 57 3.17 -10.02 0.98
C GLN A 57 3.22 -8.50 1.04
N PHE A 58 4.33 -7.94 1.52
CA PHE A 58 4.55 -6.50 1.51
C PHE A 58 4.65 -5.92 0.08
N GLN A 59 5.28 -6.63 -0.86
CA GLN A 59 5.30 -6.20 -2.26
C GLN A 59 3.91 -6.24 -2.89
N LYS A 60 3.11 -7.29 -2.64
CA LYS A 60 1.71 -7.36 -3.08
C LYS A 60 0.92 -6.18 -2.53
N LEU A 61 1.05 -5.88 -1.24
CA LEU A 61 0.43 -4.73 -0.60
C LEU A 61 0.77 -3.41 -1.30
N LEU A 62 2.06 -3.19 -1.61
CA LEU A 62 2.50 -1.99 -2.31
C LEU A 62 2.00 -1.88 -3.75
N ARG A 63 1.67 -3.00 -4.42
CA ARG A 63 1.08 -3.03 -5.77
C ARG A 63 -0.39 -2.62 -5.78
N MET A 64 -1.09 -2.73 -4.65
CA MET A 64 -2.49 -2.27 -4.51
C MET A 64 -2.63 -0.75 -4.37
N HIS A 65 -1.54 -0.01 -4.48
CA HIS A 65 -1.54 1.46 -4.47
C HIS A 65 -2.37 2.02 -5.63
N HIS A 66 -3.24 2.98 -5.33
CA HIS A 66 -4.22 3.61 -6.21
C HIS A 66 -5.35 2.72 -6.74
N LEU A 67 -5.51 1.51 -6.22
CA LEU A 67 -6.75 0.77 -6.42
C LEU A 67 -7.91 1.49 -5.75
N GLU A 68 -9.10 1.33 -6.33
CA GLU A 68 -10.30 2.01 -5.88
C GLU A 68 -10.99 1.24 -4.77
N LEU A 69 -11.38 1.93 -3.71
CA LEU A 69 -12.17 1.42 -2.59
C LEU A 69 -13.26 2.43 -2.27
N LYS A 70 -14.53 2.03 -2.47
CA LYS A 70 -15.71 2.89 -2.28
C LYS A 70 -15.57 4.28 -2.95
N GLY A 71 -15.15 4.31 -4.21
CA GLY A 71 -15.01 5.56 -4.98
C GLY A 71 -13.75 6.39 -4.67
N ARG A 72 -12.81 5.88 -3.84
CA ARG A 72 -11.57 6.57 -3.50
C ARG A 72 -10.35 5.74 -3.88
N LYS A 73 -9.33 6.39 -4.45
CA LYS A 73 -8.03 5.77 -4.72
C LYS A 73 -7.22 5.63 -3.43
N VAL A 74 -6.90 4.40 -3.04
CA VAL A 74 -6.19 4.13 -1.79
C VAL A 74 -4.69 4.44 -1.91
N ASN A 75 -4.13 5.20 -0.97
CA ASN A 75 -2.72 5.54 -0.97
C ASN A 75 -1.94 4.61 -0.05
N ILE A 76 -1.18 3.68 -0.64
CA ILE A 76 -0.31 2.76 0.12
C ILE A 76 1.16 3.17 0.02
N GLU A 77 1.85 3.35 1.14
CA GLU A 77 3.27 3.74 1.22
C GLU A 77 4.03 2.92 2.26
N MET A 78 5.35 2.75 2.13
CA MET A 78 6.13 2.13 3.20
C MET A 78 6.25 3.06 4.40
N SER A 79 6.03 2.52 5.59
CA SER A 79 6.24 3.20 6.85
C SER A 79 7.49 2.66 7.54
N ALA A 80 8.27 3.56 8.14
CA ALA A 80 9.41 3.18 8.98
C ALA A 80 8.99 2.67 10.37
N GLY A 81 7.69 2.60 10.69
CA GLY A 81 7.21 2.30 12.05
C GLY A 81 7.60 3.40 13.07
N GLY A 82 7.23 3.22 14.33
CA GLY A 82 7.67 4.05 15.47
C GLY A 82 7.18 5.50 15.45
N GLY A 83 6.01 5.80 16.05
CA GLY A 83 5.39 7.13 16.11
C GLY A 83 6.33 8.31 16.51
N GLY A 84 5.94 9.55 16.18
CA GLY A 84 6.70 10.76 16.52
C GLY A 84 6.97 11.70 15.34
N LYS A 85 7.33 12.96 15.63
CA LYS A 85 7.61 14.03 14.65
C LYS A 85 9.11 14.34 14.48
N SER A 86 10.01 13.49 14.97
CA SER A 86 11.45 13.78 14.94
C SER A 86 11.98 13.95 13.51
N GLU A 87 12.88 14.91 13.31
CA GLU A 87 13.47 15.21 12.01
C GLU A 87 14.23 14.01 11.43
N ALA A 88 14.95 13.25 12.28
CA ALA A 88 15.62 12.02 11.88
C ALA A 88 14.66 10.97 11.30
N ARG A 89 13.41 10.90 11.80
CA ARG A 89 12.38 10.00 11.27
C ARG A 89 11.84 10.51 9.93
N LYS A 90 11.56 11.81 9.82
CA LYS A 90 11.08 12.41 8.56
C LYS A 90 12.09 12.19 7.43
N GLN A 91 13.38 12.36 7.71
CA GLN A 91 14.46 12.10 6.74
C GLN A 91 14.53 10.63 6.31
N LYS A 92 14.39 9.68 7.25
CA LYS A 92 14.32 8.24 6.92
C LYS A 92 13.12 7.93 6.02
N ILE A 93 11.93 8.41 6.37
CA ILE A 93 10.71 8.21 5.58
C ILE A 93 10.88 8.81 4.17
N LYS A 94 11.42 10.03 4.06
CA LYS A 94 11.64 10.68 2.76
C LYS A 94 12.59 9.86 1.86
N LYS A 95 13.76 9.45 2.38
CA LYS A 95 14.72 8.63 1.62
C LYS A 95 14.13 7.27 1.21
N VAL A 96 13.33 6.68 2.08
CA VAL A 96 12.64 5.41 1.84
C VAL A 96 11.57 5.57 0.74
N ASN A 97 10.72 6.60 0.85
CA ASN A 97 9.66 6.89 -0.11
C ASN A 97 10.24 7.27 -1.48
N GLU A 98 11.35 8.01 -1.54
CA GLU A 98 12.05 8.30 -2.80
C GLU A 98 12.55 7.03 -3.49
N LYS A 99 13.14 6.08 -2.73
CA LYS A 99 13.56 4.78 -3.28
C LYS A 99 12.38 3.97 -3.77
N ILE A 100 11.25 3.97 -3.06
CA ILE A 100 10.03 3.28 -3.46
C ILE A 100 9.42 3.91 -4.69
N THR A 101 9.33 5.24 -4.76
CA THR A 101 8.80 5.94 -5.94
C THR A 101 9.66 5.66 -7.17
N LYS A 102 11.00 5.61 -7.01
CA LYS A 102 11.91 5.19 -8.09
C LYS A 102 11.68 3.73 -8.50
N PHE A 103 11.60 2.81 -7.54
CA PHE A 103 11.30 1.40 -7.79
C PHE A 103 9.94 1.22 -8.48
N ARG A 104 8.90 1.92 -8.02
CA ARG A 104 7.57 1.96 -8.64
C ARG A 104 7.61 2.48 -10.06
N LYS A 105 8.34 3.56 -10.35
CA LYS A 105 8.52 4.05 -11.72
C LYS A 105 9.12 2.96 -12.61
N THR A 106 10.11 2.21 -12.14
CA THR A 106 10.73 1.12 -12.90
C THR A 106 9.76 -0.04 -13.13
N ILE A 107 9.02 -0.49 -12.11
CA ILE A 107 8.06 -1.59 -12.20
C ILE A 107 6.83 -1.23 -13.06
N PHE A 108 6.30 -0.01 -12.93
CA PHE A 108 5.17 0.44 -13.74
C PHE A 108 5.56 0.66 -15.21
N LYS A 109 6.78 1.16 -15.50
CA LYS A 109 7.27 1.29 -16.90
C LYS A 109 7.33 -0.06 -17.61
N GLY A 110 7.81 -1.11 -16.92
CA GLY A 110 7.83 -2.47 -17.47
C GLY A 110 6.44 -3.09 -17.64
N SER A 111 5.48 -2.69 -16.80
CA SER A 111 4.09 -3.18 -16.90
C SER A 111 3.32 -2.55 -18.06
N SER A 112 3.60 -1.28 -18.40
CA SER A 112 3.03 -0.62 -19.59
C SER A 112 3.57 -1.17 -20.91
N GLU A 113 4.80 -1.70 -20.94
CA GLU A 113 5.35 -2.37 -22.14
C GLU A 113 4.74 -3.77 -22.35
N HIS A 114 4.41 -4.50 -21.28
CA HIS A 114 3.75 -5.80 -21.39
C HIS A 114 2.25 -5.72 -21.69
N LYS A 115 1.54 -4.66 -21.30
CA LYS A 115 0.13 -4.50 -21.68
C LYS A 115 -0.03 -4.16 -23.17
N LYS A 116 0.84 -3.30 -23.73
CA LYS A 116 0.83 -2.96 -25.17
C LYS A 116 1.14 -4.13 -26.10
N LYS A 117 1.91 -5.13 -25.66
CA LYS A 117 2.23 -6.31 -26.48
C LYS A 117 1.14 -7.39 -26.45
N LYS A 118 0.24 -7.39 -25.46
CA LYS A 118 -0.81 -8.41 -25.35
C LYS A 118 -2.07 -8.05 -26.15
N GLU A 119 -2.42 -6.76 -26.22
CA GLU A 119 -3.54 -6.26 -27.06
C GLU A 119 -3.23 -6.31 -28.57
N ALA A 120 -1.97 -6.23 -28.99
CA ALA A 120 -1.58 -6.29 -30.41
C ALA A 120 -1.53 -7.72 -31.00
N ALA A 121 -1.74 -8.75 -30.20
CA ALA A 121 -1.67 -10.16 -30.64
C ALA A 121 -3.04 -10.85 -30.76
N GLU A 122 -4.12 -10.19 -30.36
CA GLU A 122 -5.49 -10.73 -30.44
C GLU A 122 -6.29 -10.21 -31.64
N ASP A 123 -5.81 -9.15 -32.31
CA ASP A 123 -6.49 -8.50 -33.46
C ASP A 123 -6.02 -9.02 -34.84
N SER A 124 -5.31 -10.15 -34.88
CA SER A 124 -4.78 -10.74 -36.13
C SER A 124 -5.29 -12.16 -36.41
N ASN A 125 -6.40 -12.55 -35.79
CA ASN A 125 -7.02 -13.85 -36.04
C ASN A 125 -8.54 -13.69 -36.25
N GLU A 126 -8.91 -12.90 -37.24
CA GLU A 126 -10.17 -13.01 -37.99
C GLU A 126 -9.93 -12.68 -39.46
#